data_AF-A0A2K3DP51-F1
#
_entry.id   AF-A0A2K3DP51-F1
#
_cell.length_a   1.000
_cell.length_b   1.000
_cell.length_c   1.000
_cell.angle_alpha   90.00
_cell.angle_beta   90.00
_cell.angle_gamma   90.00
#
_symmetry.space_group_name_H-M   'P 1'
#
loop_
_entity.id
_entity.type
_entity.pdbx_description
1 polymer ?
#
loop_
_entity_poly.entity_id
_entity_poly.type
_entity_poly.pdbx_seq_one_letter_code
_entity_poly.pdbx_strand_id
1 'polypeptide(L)'
;MAANTVPAMSSASGASAGLVAPGAGPITSKADDGERSRYCAQLHALRAVGASVPDADLGDAVCIVHQANRSGSPGEVVLGAKVDKLSADVGAVKAKLDQLSVMMVGIKAGQNNVVHRNMNGNSRMAEHNLQPLKAEEGEHVGEYPTQPDLFPATLGALFSLNNPQLDKLEEFYNCEFKGTSIAAWQSAFTAFIGALSARP
;
A
#
# COMPACT_ATOMS: atom_id res chain seq x y z
N MET A 1 52.78 -63.80 15.28
CA MET A 1 51.85 -64.74 14.61
C MET A 1 50.59 -64.82 15.46
N ALA A 2 49.36 -64.65 15.00
CA ALA A 2 48.75 -63.89 13.92
C ALA A 2 47.29 -63.69 14.43
N ALA A 3 46.77 -62.46 14.37
CA ALA A 3 45.43 -62.14 14.83
C ALA A 3 44.39 -62.85 13.95
N ASN A 4 43.41 -63.50 14.57
CA ASN A 4 42.32 -64.16 13.87
C ASN A 4 41.26 -63.11 13.51
N THR A 5 41.41 -62.55 12.32
CA THR A 5 40.48 -61.61 11.70
C THR A 5 39.22 -62.37 11.27
N VAL A 6 38.07 -62.07 11.87
CA VAL A 6 36.76 -62.50 11.35
C VAL A 6 36.50 -61.67 10.07
N PRO A 7 36.16 -62.28 8.93
CA PRO A 7 35.89 -61.51 7.72
C PRO A 7 34.61 -60.70 7.89
N ALA A 8 34.66 -59.43 7.49
CA ALA A 8 33.48 -58.61 7.26
C ALA A 8 32.58 -59.32 6.23
N MET A 9 31.40 -59.79 6.67
CA MET A 9 30.35 -60.16 5.73
C MET A 9 29.82 -58.88 5.09
N SER A 10 30.37 -58.59 3.92
CA SER A 10 29.75 -57.77 2.88
C SER A 10 28.33 -58.31 2.65
N SER A 11 27.33 -57.65 3.22
CA SER A 11 25.94 -57.89 2.89
C SER A 11 25.72 -57.37 1.47
N ALA A 12 25.64 -58.33 0.56
CA ALA A 12 25.44 -58.15 -0.86
C ALA A 12 24.32 -57.14 -1.15
N SER A 13 24.64 -56.21 -2.04
CA SER A 13 23.71 -55.40 -2.83
C SER A 13 22.65 -56.31 -3.44
N GLY A 14 21.49 -56.40 -2.78
CA GLY A 14 20.28 -56.98 -3.34
C GLY A 14 19.68 -55.97 -4.31
N ALA A 15 19.94 -56.17 -5.59
CA ALA A 15 19.43 -55.32 -6.66
C ALA A 15 17.91 -55.19 -6.59
N SER A 16 17.43 -54.03 -6.14
CA SER A 16 16.04 -53.61 -6.26
C SER A 16 15.70 -53.37 -7.73
N ALA A 17 15.27 -54.42 -8.45
CA ALA A 17 14.52 -54.36 -9.71
C ALA A 17 14.86 -53.21 -10.70
N GLY A 18 16.15 -52.92 -10.93
CA GLY A 18 16.60 -51.90 -11.89
C GLY A 18 16.19 -50.44 -11.57
N LEU A 19 15.64 -50.15 -10.39
CA LEU A 19 15.31 -48.79 -9.98
C LEU A 19 16.54 -48.08 -9.46
N VAL A 20 16.88 -46.93 -10.06
CA VAL A 20 17.97 -46.07 -9.58
C VAL A 20 17.42 -45.16 -8.49
N ALA A 21 18.02 -45.23 -7.30
CA ALA A 21 17.66 -44.33 -6.22
C ALA A 21 17.96 -42.87 -6.61
N PRO A 22 17.00 -41.95 -6.48
CA PRO A 22 17.26 -40.52 -6.65
C PRO A 22 18.32 -40.04 -5.64
N GLY A 23 19.12 -39.04 -6.03
CA GLY A 23 20.35 -38.64 -5.32
C GLY A 23 20.16 -38.36 -3.83
N ALA A 24 21.14 -38.75 -3.02
CA ALA A 24 21.17 -38.45 -1.59
C ALA A 24 21.47 -36.97 -1.35
N GLY A 25 20.60 -36.26 -0.62
CA GLY A 25 20.76 -34.84 -0.31
C GLY A 25 19.45 -34.09 -0.12
N PRO A 26 19.49 -32.80 0.27
CA PRO A 26 18.30 -31.97 0.41
C PRO A 26 17.54 -31.88 -0.91
N ILE A 27 16.22 -31.83 -0.85
CA ILE A 27 15.38 -31.64 -2.03
C ILE A 27 15.59 -30.22 -2.56
N THR A 28 15.98 -30.11 -3.83
CA THR A 28 16.34 -28.81 -4.43
C THR A 28 15.26 -28.26 -5.35
N SER A 29 14.23 -29.05 -5.69
CA SER A 29 13.11 -28.62 -6.54
C SER A 29 11.87 -29.49 -6.36
N LYS A 30 10.71 -29.02 -6.85
CA LYS A 30 9.48 -29.85 -6.90
C LYS A 30 9.57 -31.03 -7.88
N ALA A 31 10.45 -30.95 -8.88
CA ALA A 31 10.71 -32.08 -9.77
C ALA A 31 11.44 -33.22 -9.02
N ASP A 32 12.45 -32.86 -8.22
CA ASP A 32 13.20 -33.78 -7.34
C ASP A 32 12.29 -34.43 -6.27
N ASP A 33 11.38 -33.65 -5.68
CA ASP A 33 10.31 -34.15 -4.79
C ASP A 33 9.38 -35.16 -5.49
N GLY A 34 8.95 -34.85 -6.72
CA GLY A 34 8.14 -35.73 -7.53
C GLY A 34 8.85 -37.03 -7.91
N GLU A 35 10.14 -36.98 -8.23
CA GLU A 35 10.95 -38.17 -8.55
C GLU A 35 11.15 -39.07 -7.33
N ARG A 36 11.47 -38.50 -6.17
CA ARG A 36 11.62 -39.24 -4.90
C ARG A 36 10.32 -39.85 -4.42
N SER A 37 9.20 -39.12 -4.56
CA SER A 37 7.86 -39.63 -4.25
C SER A 37 7.46 -40.80 -5.17
N ARG A 38 7.77 -40.72 -6.48
CA ARG A 38 7.54 -41.82 -7.42
C ARG A 38 8.40 -43.03 -7.11
N TYR A 39 9.68 -42.83 -6.77
CA TYR A 39 10.57 -43.92 -6.38
C TYR A 39 10.04 -44.65 -5.12
N CYS A 40 9.63 -43.90 -4.10
CA CYS A 40 9.01 -44.47 -2.89
C CYS A 40 7.74 -45.28 -3.23
N ALA A 41 6.86 -44.73 -4.08
CA ALA A 41 5.65 -45.42 -4.51
C ALA A 41 5.96 -46.70 -5.31
N GLN A 42 6.98 -46.69 -6.15
CA GLN A 42 7.43 -47.86 -6.92
C GLN A 42 8.01 -48.95 -6.02
N LEU A 43 8.77 -48.61 -4.97
CA LEU A 43 9.24 -49.58 -3.98
C LEU A 43 8.08 -50.25 -3.23
N HIS A 44 7.07 -49.47 -2.82
CA HIS A 44 5.86 -50.03 -2.21
C HIS A 44 5.10 -50.95 -3.17
N ALA A 45 4.97 -50.56 -4.44
CA ALA A 45 4.31 -51.38 -5.46
C ALA A 45 5.06 -52.69 -5.72
N LEU A 46 6.39 -52.66 -5.81
CA LEU A 46 7.24 -53.84 -5.97
C LEU A 46 7.11 -54.82 -4.80
N ARG A 47 7.11 -54.30 -3.56
CA ARG A 47 6.89 -55.12 -2.37
C ARG A 47 5.50 -55.76 -2.38
N ALA A 48 4.47 -55.03 -2.81
CA ALA A 48 3.10 -55.53 -2.88
C ALA A 48 2.92 -56.67 -3.91
N VAL A 49 3.73 -56.69 -4.98
CA VAL A 49 3.74 -57.78 -5.98
C VAL A 49 4.73 -58.91 -5.64
N GLY A 50 5.27 -58.92 -4.43
CA GLY A 50 6.11 -60.01 -3.91
C GLY A 50 7.61 -59.89 -4.18
N ALA A 51 8.08 -58.73 -4.65
CA ALA A 51 9.52 -58.49 -4.77
C ALA A 51 10.16 -58.29 -3.38
N SER A 52 11.39 -58.80 -3.22
CA SER A 52 12.19 -58.59 -2.00
C SER A 52 12.72 -57.16 -1.98
N VAL A 53 12.03 -56.27 -1.27
CA VAL A 53 12.48 -54.90 -0.98
C VAL A 53 12.90 -54.82 0.49
N PRO A 54 14.17 -54.50 0.82
CA PRO A 54 14.62 -54.31 2.19
C PRO A 54 13.83 -53.22 2.93
N ASP A 55 13.52 -53.45 4.22
CA ASP A 55 12.82 -52.46 5.05
C ASP A 55 13.62 -51.16 5.24
N ALA A 56 14.96 -51.24 5.20
CA ALA A 56 15.85 -50.09 5.26
C ALA A 56 15.65 -49.15 4.06
N ASP A 57 15.62 -49.70 2.84
CA ASP A 57 15.43 -48.92 1.61
C ASP A 57 14.07 -48.23 1.58
N LEU A 58 13.04 -48.88 2.12
CA LEU A 58 11.70 -48.32 2.24
C LEU A 58 11.66 -47.21 3.30
N GLY A 59 12.30 -47.42 4.45
CA GLY A 59 12.43 -46.43 5.52
C GLY A 59 13.16 -45.17 5.05
N ASP A 60 14.26 -45.33 4.31
CA ASP A 60 15.04 -44.23 3.77
C ASP A 60 14.24 -43.42 2.74
N ALA A 61 13.53 -44.10 1.81
CA ALA A 61 12.69 -43.44 0.82
C ALA A 61 11.55 -42.61 1.48
N VAL A 62 10.91 -43.18 2.51
CA VAL A 62 9.84 -42.49 3.26
C VAL A 62 10.40 -41.31 4.04
N CYS A 63 11.57 -41.45 4.68
CA CYS A 63 12.23 -40.36 5.41
C CYS A 63 12.59 -39.19 4.49
N ILE A 64 13.13 -39.47 3.30
CA ILE A 64 13.49 -38.46 2.30
C ILE A 64 12.26 -37.63 1.88
N VAL A 65 11.13 -38.29 1.59
CA VAL A 65 9.87 -37.62 1.20
C VAL A 65 9.29 -36.79 2.37
N HIS A 66 9.33 -37.31 3.60
CA HIS A 66 8.84 -36.57 4.77
C HIS A 66 9.71 -35.34 5.10
N GLN A 67 11.02 -35.45 4.95
CA GLN A 67 11.93 -34.33 5.18
C GLN A 67 11.76 -33.22 4.14
N ALA A 68 11.53 -33.60 2.88
CA ALA A 68 11.20 -32.68 1.79
C ALA A 68 9.91 -31.88 2.03
N ASN A 69 8.87 -32.57 2.50
CA ASN A 69 7.57 -31.97 2.78
C ASN A 69 7.60 -31.02 3.98
N ARG A 70 8.58 -31.17 4.88
CA ARG A 70 8.77 -30.27 6.04
C ARG A 70 9.59 -29.03 5.73
N SER A 71 10.45 -29.06 4.71
CA SER A 71 11.15 -27.88 4.24
C SER A 71 10.25 -27.11 3.27
N GLY A 72 9.56 -26.06 3.76
CA GLY A 72 8.87 -25.10 2.89
C GLY A 72 9.77 -24.71 1.73
N SER A 73 9.25 -24.77 0.51
CA SER A 73 10.09 -24.66 -0.67
C SER A 73 10.67 -23.24 -0.78
N PRO A 74 11.92 -23.07 -1.26
CA PRO A 74 12.48 -21.74 -1.52
C PRO A 74 11.57 -20.87 -2.41
N GLY A 75 10.79 -21.50 -3.30
CA GLY A 75 9.78 -20.84 -4.13
C GLY A 75 8.65 -20.21 -3.33
N GLU A 76 8.17 -20.84 -2.26
CA GLU A 76 7.12 -20.28 -1.38
C GLU A 76 7.62 -19.05 -0.63
N VAL A 77 8.88 -19.05 -0.16
CA VAL A 77 9.49 -17.88 0.49
C VAL A 77 9.64 -16.72 -0.48
N VAL A 78 10.10 -16.99 -1.71
CA VAL A 78 10.24 -15.96 -2.76
C VAL A 78 8.86 -15.42 -3.20
N LEU A 79 7.86 -16.30 -3.31
CA LEU A 79 6.49 -15.88 -3.63
C LEU A 79 5.91 -15.02 -2.50
N GLY A 80 6.10 -15.41 -1.24
CA GLY A 80 5.71 -14.61 -0.07
C GLY A 80 6.32 -13.21 -0.11
N ALA A 81 7.64 -13.12 -0.29
CA ALA A 81 8.33 -11.84 -0.40
C ALA A 81 7.82 -10.97 -1.57
N LYS A 82 7.46 -11.58 -2.71
CA LYS A 82 6.86 -10.86 -3.84
C LYS A 82 5.45 -10.37 -3.53
N VAL A 83 4.64 -11.16 -2.83
CA VAL A 83 3.29 -10.79 -2.40
C VAL A 83 3.33 -9.65 -1.39
N ASP A 84 4.25 -9.69 -0.44
CA ASP A 84 4.45 -8.61 0.55
C ASP A 84 4.84 -7.31 -0.15
N LYS A 85 5.79 -7.38 -1.09
CA LYS A 85 6.18 -6.22 -1.89
C LYS A 85 5.01 -5.66 -2.71
N LEU A 86 4.24 -6.52 -3.38
CA LEU A 86 3.07 -6.08 -4.15
C LEU A 86 2.02 -5.42 -3.26
N SER A 87 1.81 -5.94 -2.05
CA SER A 87 0.89 -5.37 -1.08
C SER A 87 1.33 -3.97 -0.64
N ALA A 88 2.63 -3.78 -0.41
CA ALA A 88 3.21 -2.47 -0.11
C ALA A 88 3.06 -1.48 -1.29
N ASP A 89 3.35 -1.94 -2.51
CA ASP A 89 3.21 -1.13 -3.72
C ASP A 89 1.76 -0.70 -3.95
N VAL A 90 0.78 -1.60 -3.76
CA VAL A 90 -0.65 -1.29 -3.84
C VAL A 90 -1.05 -0.28 -2.76
N GLY A 91 -0.54 -0.41 -1.53
CA GLY A 91 -0.75 0.56 -0.46
C GLY A 91 -0.23 1.96 -0.83
N ALA A 92 0.97 2.03 -1.41
CA ALA A 92 1.56 3.29 -1.87
C ALA A 92 0.77 3.92 -3.02
N VAL A 93 0.30 3.13 -3.98
CA VAL A 93 -0.56 3.61 -5.08
C VAL A 93 -1.88 4.14 -4.54
N LYS A 94 -2.51 3.44 -3.60
CA LYS A 94 -3.75 3.89 -2.98
C LYS A 94 -3.57 5.23 -2.28
N ALA A 95 -2.51 5.40 -1.49
CA ALA A 95 -2.21 6.66 -0.81
C ALA A 95 -2.03 7.83 -1.81
N LYS A 96 -1.35 7.59 -2.95
CA LYS A 96 -1.22 8.60 -4.01
C LYS A 96 -2.55 8.92 -4.69
N LEU A 97 -3.41 7.92 -4.89
CA LEU A 97 -4.74 8.11 -5.48
C LEU A 97 -5.64 8.93 -4.54
N ASP A 98 -5.56 8.70 -3.23
CA ASP A 98 -6.29 9.47 -2.22
C ASP A 98 -5.82 10.93 -2.24
N GLN A 99 -4.50 11.18 -2.27
CA GLN A 99 -3.94 12.53 -2.41
C GLN A 99 -4.40 13.23 -3.70
N LEU A 100 -4.38 12.52 -4.84
CA LEU A 100 -4.83 13.07 -6.12
C LEU A 100 -6.33 13.42 -6.10
N SER A 101 -7.14 12.59 -5.44
CA SER A 101 -8.57 12.84 -5.30
C SER A 101 -8.83 14.14 -4.52
N VAL A 102 -8.12 14.35 -3.41
CA VAL A 102 -8.19 15.60 -2.62
C VAL A 102 -7.78 16.81 -3.46
N MET A 103 -6.64 16.73 -4.15
CA MET A 103 -6.18 17.82 -5.04
C MET A 103 -7.20 18.14 -6.14
N MET A 104 -7.85 17.13 -6.72
CA MET A 104 -8.86 17.33 -7.75
C MET A 104 -10.10 18.06 -7.21
N VAL A 105 -10.52 17.79 -5.97
CA VAL A 105 -11.59 18.54 -5.31
C VAL A 105 -11.19 20.01 -5.15
N GLY A 106 -9.95 20.27 -4.71
CA GLY A 106 -9.40 21.61 -4.56
C GLY A 106 -9.35 22.39 -5.88
N ILE A 107 -8.85 21.78 -6.96
CA ILE A 107 -8.83 22.39 -8.30
C ILE A 107 -10.25 22.73 -8.76
N LYS A 108 -11.21 21.83 -8.56
CA LYS A 108 -12.60 22.07 -8.92
C LYS A 108 -13.21 23.19 -8.07
N ALA A 109 -12.86 23.28 -6.79
CA ALA A 109 -13.24 24.39 -5.93
C ALA A 109 -12.68 25.72 -6.48
N GLY A 110 -11.40 25.78 -6.81
CA GLY A 110 -10.76 26.96 -7.41
C GLY A 110 -11.41 27.40 -8.73
N GLN A 111 -11.76 26.45 -9.60
CA GLN A 111 -12.50 26.74 -10.84
C GLN A 111 -13.88 27.35 -10.56
N ASN A 112 -14.63 26.82 -9.58
CA ASN A 112 -15.92 27.40 -9.18
C ASN A 112 -15.76 28.80 -8.58
N ASN A 113 -14.68 29.00 -7.81
CA ASN A 113 -14.38 30.25 -7.14
C ASN A 113 -14.10 31.40 -8.12
N VAL A 114 -13.69 31.13 -9.37
CA VAL A 114 -13.46 32.17 -10.39
C VAL A 114 -14.70 33.06 -10.57
N VAL A 115 -15.89 32.46 -10.67
CA VAL A 115 -17.13 33.23 -10.86
C VAL A 115 -17.45 34.05 -9.62
N HIS A 116 -17.25 33.49 -8.42
CA HIS A 116 -17.49 34.17 -7.15
C HIS A 116 -16.53 35.36 -6.96
N ARG A 117 -15.23 35.17 -7.26
CA ARG A 117 -14.23 36.24 -7.26
C ARG A 117 -14.59 37.34 -8.26
N ASN A 118 -15.04 36.99 -9.46
CA ASN A 118 -15.49 37.98 -10.46
C ASN A 118 -16.73 38.77 -9.99
N MET A 119 -17.70 38.11 -9.34
CA MET A 119 -18.85 38.79 -8.74
C MET A 119 -18.41 39.74 -7.62
N ASN A 120 -17.53 39.28 -6.74
CA ASN A 120 -16.99 40.08 -5.65
C ASN A 120 -16.20 41.29 -6.17
N GLY A 121 -15.44 41.14 -7.25
CA GLY A 121 -14.65 42.21 -7.86
C GLY A 121 -15.49 43.31 -8.52
N ASN A 122 -16.73 43.01 -8.90
CA ASN A 122 -17.66 44.01 -9.44
C ASN A 122 -18.39 44.80 -8.33
N SER A 123 -18.23 44.42 -7.06
CA SER A 123 -18.86 45.11 -5.92
C SER A 123 -18.26 46.49 -5.72
N ARG A 124 -19.11 47.53 -5.72
CA ARG A 124 -18.70 48.93 -5.44
C ARG A 124 -19.48 49.58 -4.30
N MET A 125 -20.54 48.94 -3.85
CA MET A 125 -21.42 49.45 -2.79
C MET A 125 -21.23 48.62 -1.53
N ALA A 126 -21.28 49.28 -0.36
CA ALA A 126 -21.07 48.62 0.92
C ALA A 126 -22.10 47.52 1.19
N GLU A 127 -23.31 47.64 0.64
CA GLU A 127 -24.40 46.66 0.80
C GLU A 127 -24.32 45.51 -0.20
N HIS A 128 -23.35 45.50 -1.12
CA HIS A 128 -23.25 44.44 -2.11
C HIS A 128 -22.95 43.10 -1.44
N ASN A 129 -23.77 42.09 -1.73
CA ASN A 129 -23.64 40.75 -1.18
C ASN A 129 -22.40 40.04 -1.74
N LEU A 130 -21.46 39.74 -0.86
CA LEU A 130 -20.26 38.98 -1.21
C LEU A 130 -20.63 37.50 -1.38
N GLN A 131 -19.98 36.88 -2.36
CA GLN A 131 -20.10 35.46 -2.63
C GLN A 131 -19.00 34.72 -1.86
N PRO A 132 -19.35 33.76 -0.97
CA PRO A 132 -18.37 32.96 -0.25
C PRO A 132 -17.61 32.05 -1.22
N LEU A 133 -16.34 31.77 -0.95
CA LEU A 133 -15.56 30.83 -1.75
C LEU A 133 -15.67 29.42 -1.17
N LYS A 134 -15.44 28.41 -2.01
CA LYS A 134 -15.14 27.06 -1.52
C LYS A 134 -13.69 26.99 -1.06
N ALA A 135 -13.39 26.26 0.00
CA ALA A 135 -12.00 26.02 0.35
C ALA A 135 -11.31 25.19 -0.75
N GLU A 136 -10.10 25.62 -1.14
CA GLU A 136 -9.32 24.97 -2.20
C GLU A 136 -8.33 23.95 -1.62
N GLU A 137 -8.03 24.05 -0.33
CA GLU A 137 -7.09 23.21 0.40
C GLU A 137 -7.59 22.96 1.84
N GLY A 138 -6.93 22.05 2.56
CA GLY A 138 -7.21 21.77 3.98
C GLY A 138 -8.38 20.81 4.24
N GLU A 139 -8.85 20.80 5.49
CA GLU A 139 -9.92 19.91 5.98
C GLU A 139 -11.27 20.18 5.29
N HIS A 140 -11.54 21.43 4.92
CA HIS A 140 -12.82 21.88 4.35
C HIS A 140 -12.84 21.91 2.82
N VAL A 141 -11.89 21.26 2.14
CA VAL A 141 -11.73 21.33 0.68
C VAL A 141 -13.05 21.02 -0.06
N GLY A 142 -13.47 21.95 -0.92
CA GLY A 142 -14.71 21.87 -1.70
C GLY A 142 -15.98 22.35 -0.99
N GLU A 143 -15.90 22.76 0.27
CA GLU A 143 -17.02 23.22 1.10
C GLU A 143 -17.09 24.75 1.17
N TYR A 144 -18.29 25.28 1.38
CA TYR A 144 -18.51 26.71 1.69
C TYR A 144 -18.50 26.93 3.21
N PRO A 145 -18.13 28.13 3.68
CA PRO A 145 -18.30 28.51 5.08
C PRO A 145 -19.80 28.58 5.41
N THR A 146 -20.30 27.55 6.11
CA THR A 146 -21.72 27.45 6.51
C THR A 146 -21.99 27.97 7.92
N GLN A 147 -20.93 28.19 8.71
CA GLN A 147 -21.05 28.75 10.05
C GLN A 147 -21.60 30.18 9.98
N PRO A 148 -22.59 30.53 10.83
CA PRO A 148 -23.08 31.89 10.93
C PRO A 148 -21.92 32.86 11.21
N ASP A 149 -21.93 34.00 10.53
CA ASP A 149 -20.97 35.10 10.71
C ASP A 149 -19.49 34.76 10.45
N LEU A 150 -19.19 33.58 9.90
CA LEU A 150 -17.82 33.23 9.49
C LEU A 150 -17.39 34.04 8.27
N PHE A 151 -18.25 34.12 7.25
CA PHE A 151 -18.00 34.90 6.04
C PHE A 151 -18.75 36.24 6.08
N PRO A 152 -18.10 37.38 5.75
CA PRO A 152 -18.80 38.66 5.72
C PRO A 152 -19.84 38.69 4.61
N ALA A 153 -21.10 38.91 4.97
CA ALA A 153 -22.20 38.92 3.99
C ALA A 153 -22.08 40.05 2.96
N THR A 154 -21.48 41.18 3.34
CA THR A 154 -21.42 42.39 2.50
C THR A 154 -20.03 43.02 2.46
N LEU A 155 -19.80 43.85 1.45
CA LEU A 155 -18.55 44.59 1.29
C LEU A 155 -18.24 45.49 2.50
N GLY A 156 -19.24 46.14 3.09
CA GLY A 156 -19.06 46.96 4.30
C GLY A 156 -18.68 46.13 5.53
N ALA A 157 -19.25 44.93 5.67
CA ALA A 157 -18.93 44.02 6.78
C ALA A 157 -17.47 43.53 6.75
N LEU A 158 -16.87 43.46 5.55
CA LEU A 158 -15.48 43.05 5.37
C LEU A 158 -14.51 43.93 6.17
N PHE A 159 -14.71 45.25 6.15
CA PHE A 159 -13.85 46.20 6.86
C PHE A 159 -14.06 46.18 8.39
N SER A 160 -15.08 45.47 8.85
CA SER A 160 -15.40 45.30 10.27
C SER A 160 -14.92 43.95 10.83
N LEU A 161 -14.27 43.10 10.02
CA LEU A 161 -13.74 41.82 10.47
C LEU A 161 -12.67 42.02 11.55
N ASN A 162 -12.80 41.30 12.67
CA ASN A 162 -11.83 41.30 13.76
C ASN A 162 -10.84 40.12 13.67
N ASN A 163 -9.77 40.14 14.48
CA ASN A 163 -8.74 39.09 14.45
C ASN A 163 -9.33 37.68 14.63
N PRO A 164 -10.19 37.39 15.64
CA PRO A 164 -10.80 36.05 15.77
C PRO A 164 -11.61 35.59 14.55
N GLN A 165 -12.27 36.49 13.83
CA GLN A 165 -12.99 36.13 12.62
C GLN A 165 -12.04 35.81 11.47
N LEU A 166 -10.95 36.58 11.34
CA LEU A 166 -9.93 36.34 10.34
C LEU A 166 -9.16 35.04 10.62
N ASP A 167 -8.82 34.74 11.88
CA ASP A 167 -8.20 33.47 12.29
C ASP A 167 -9.05 32.27 11.86
N LYS A 168 -10.37 32.33 12.12
CA LYS A 168 -11.30 31.27 11.69
C LYS A 168 -11.41 31.16 10.17
N LEU A 169 -11.29 32.27 9.45
CA LEU A 169 -11.27 32.26 7.99
C LEU A 169 -9.97 31.64 7.46
N GLU A 170 -8.82 31.91 8.07
CA GLU A 170 -7.55 31.25 7.74
C GLU A 170 -7.63 29.75 7.97
N GLU A 171 -8.15 29.33 9.13
CA GLU A 171 -8.36 27.93 9.48
C GLU A 171 -9.29 27.25 8.47
N PHE A 172 -10.43 27.88 8.16
CA PHE A 172 -11.40 27.33 7.23
C PHE A 172 -10.84 27.17 5.81
N TYR A 173 -10.16 28.20 5.29
CA TYR A 173 -9.61 28.21 3.94
C TYR A 173 -8.23 27.58 3.82
N ASN A 174 -7.62 27.18 4.95
CA ASN A 174 -6.24 26.71 5.06
C ASN A 174 -5.25 27.64 4.35
N CYS A 175 -5.40 28.95 4.57
CA CYS A 175 -4.65 30.00 3.88
C CYS A 175 -4.22 31.11 4.85
N GLU A 176 -2.93 31.42 4.87
CA GLU A 176 -2.36 32.48 5.73
C GLU A 176 -2.54 33.88 5.09
N PHE A 177 -3.25 34.77 5.78
CA PHE A 177 -3.42 36.17 5.46
C PHE A 177 -2.24 36.98 6.02
N LYS A 178 -1.28 37.31 5.15
CA LYS A 178 -0.04 37.97 5.56
C LYS A 178 -0.26 39.41 6.04
N GLY A 179 0.46 39.80 7.10
CA GLY A 179 0.57 41.20 7.55
C GLY A 179 0.78 41.32 9.06
N THR A 180 1.22 42.50 9.52
CA THR A 180 1.43 42.81 10.94
C THR A 180 0.30 43.62 11.59
N SER A 181 -0.74 43.95 10.81
CA SER A 181 -1.89 44.73 11.28
C SER A 181 -3.20 44.12 10.80
N ILE A 182 -4.28 44.39 11.54
CA ILE A 182 -5.64 43.97 11.17
C ILE A 182 -6.04 44.46 9.78
N ALA A 183 -5.66 45.68 9.41
CA ALA A 183 -5.95 46.24 8.08
C ALA A 183 -5.21 45.47 6.97
N ALA A 184 -4.00 44.99 7.22
CA ALA A 184 -3.26 44.18 6.28
C ALA A 184 -3.92 42.80 6.09
N TRP A 185 -4.37 42.17 7.18
CA TRP A 185 -5.11 40.91 7.12
C TRP A 185 -6.46 41.04 6.42
N GLN A 186 -7.24 42.07 6.76
CA GLN A 186 -8.48 42.40 6.04
C GLN A 186 -8.23 42.61 4.55
N SER A 187 -7.15 43.31 4.19
CA SER A 187 -6.76 43.52 2.79
C SER A 187 -6.34 42.22 2.09
N ALA A 188 -5.59 41.36 2.77
CA ALA A 188 -5.19 40.04 2.27
C ALA A 188 -6.42 39.16 2.02
N PHE A 189 -7.36 39.12 2.96
CA PHE A 189 -8.63 38.42 2.79
C PHE A 189 -9.47 39.02 1.65
N THR A 190 -9.54 40.35 1.55
CA THR A 190 -10.22 41.07 0.44
C THR A 190 -9.69 40.61 -0.92
N ALA A 191 -8.36 40.57 -1.06
CA ALA A 191 -7.70 40.13 -2.28
C ALA A 191 -7.96 38.64 -2.56
N PHE A 192 -7.92 37.80 -1.53
CA PHE A 192 -8.20 36.37 -1.63
C PHE A 192 -9.61 36.08 -2.19
N ILE A 193 -10.63 36.81 -1.71
CA ILE A 193 -12.02 36.66 -2.19
C ILE A 193 -12.30 37.40 -3.49
N GLY A 194 -11.31 38.11 -4.05
CA GLY A 194 -11.42 38.88 -5.28
C GLY A 194 -12.26 40.17 -5.16
N ALA A 195 -12.53 40.64 -3.94
CA ALA A 195 -13.24 41.91 -3.73
C ALA A 195 -12.31 43.10 -4.00
N LEU A 196 -12.87 44.22 -4.45
CA LEU A 196 -12.14 45.49 -4.64
C LEU A 196 -10.89 45.41 -5.53
N SER A 197 -10.87 44.48 -6.49
CA SER A 197 -9.77 44.37 -7.44
C SER A 197 -9.68 45.68 -8.23
N ALA A 198 -8.63 46.46 -7.98
CA ALA A 198 -8.33 47.67 -8.72
C ALA A 198 -8.19 47.30 -10.19
N ARG A 199 -9.12 47.77 -11.04
CA ARG A 199 -8.77 47.88 -12.46
C ARG A 199 -7.69 48.96 -12.59
N PRO A 200 -6.68 48.75 -13.44
CA PRO A 200 -5.75 49.82 -13.81
C PRO A 200 -6.49 51.04 -14.37
#